data_AF-A0A4Q5V1G7-F1
#
_entry.id   AF-A0A4Q5V1G7-F1
#
_cell.length_a   1.000
_cell.length_b   1.000
_cell.length_c   1.000
_cell.angle_alpha   90.00
_cell.angle_beta   90.00
_cell.angle_gamma   90.00
#
_symmetry.space_group_name_H-M   'P 1'
#
loop_
_entity.id
_entity.type
_entity.pdbx_description
1 polymer ?
#
loop_
_entity_poly.entity_id
_entity_poly.type
_entity_poly.pdbx_seq_one_letter_code
_entity_poly.pdbx_strand_id
1 'polypeptide(L)'
;MRKQLFTTACLLIIAVSCFAQTLSIENVQKVSLRNTDAIKEGTEVKGYYFFYVSDKIDKKTNEYTLQITDNNLKKLKDIKFEDSKDLSILESSFNGTDLIFLM
;
A
#
# COMPACT_ATOMS: atom_id res chain seq x y z
N MET A 1 11.90 43.93 16.65
CA MET A 1 12.54 42.70 17.15
C MET A 1 11.52 41.59 17.48
N ARG A 2 10.49 41.81 18.32
CA ARG A 2 9.47 40.78 18.64
C ARG A 2 8.75 40.16 17.43
N LYS A 3 8.40 40.96 16.41
CA LYS A 3 7.76 40.46 15.18
C LYS A 3 8.68 39.55 14.37
N GLN A 4 9.99 39.86 14.31
CA GLN A 4 10.96 39.03 13.61
C GLN A 4 11.24 37.72 14.35
N LEU A 5 11.26 37.72 15.69
CA LEU A 5 11.34 36.48 16.47
C LEU A 5 10.16 35.53 16.19
N PHE A 6 8.94 36.09 16.07
CA PHE A 6 7.74 35.32 15.74
C PHE A 6 7.80 34.74 14.31
N THR A 7 8.29 35.52 13.34
CA THR A 7 8.45 35.04 11.96
C THR A 7 9.48 33.92 11.87
N THR A 8 10.60 34.04 12.58
CA THR A 8 11.64 32.98 12.63
C THR A 8 11.14 31.72 13.34
N ALA A 9 10.34 31.85 14.40
CA ALA A 9 9.74 30.71 15.10
C ALA A 9 8.72 29.96 14.22
N CYS A 10 7.87 30.67 13.47
CA CYS A 10 6.96 30.05 12.49
C CYS A 10 7.72 29.31 11.38
N LEU A 11 8.86 29.84 10.93
CA LEU A 11 9.67 29.21 9.88
C LEU A 11 10.30 27.88 10.35
N LEU A 12 10.68 27.80 11.63
CA LEU A 12 11.24 26.59 12.23
C LEU A 12 10.22 25.45 12.41
N ILE A 13 8.93 25.78 12.59
CA ILE A 13 7.85 24.78 12.78
C ILE A 13 7.44 24.11 11.45
N ILE A 14 7.61 24.79 10.32
CA ILE A 14 7.30 24.24 8.99
C ILE A 14 8.38 23.24 8.55
N ALA A 15 9.61 23.36 9.05
CA ALA A 15 10.71 22.48 8.68
C ALA A 15 10.62 21.06 9.27
N VAL A 16 9.77 20.82 10.28
CA VAL A 16 9.73 19.55 11.03
C VAL A 16 8.61 18.59 10.60
N SER A 17 7.73 18.98 9.68
CA SER A 17 6.43 18.31 9.49
C SER A 17 6.28 17.52 8.18
N CYS A 18 7.36 17.16 7.49
CA CYS A 18 7.26 16.40 6.24
C CYS A 18 8.10 15.11 6.25
N PHE A 19 7.83 14.21 7.20
CA PHE A 19 8.28 12.82 7.08
C PHE A 19 7.22 12.04 6.28
N ALA A 20 7.40 11.97 4.96
CA ALA A 20 6.61 11.06 4.14
C ALA A 20 7.02 9.61 4.44
N GLN A 21 6.09 8.79 4.90
CA GLN A 21 6.33 7.36 5.14
C GLN A 21 6.56 6.65 3.80
N THR A 22 7.67 5.92 3.70
CA THR A 22 8.03 5.14 2.51
C THR A 22 7.98 3.66 2.86
N LEU A 23 7.21 2.90 2.09
CA LEU A 23 7.24 1.44 2.12
C LEU A 23 8.02 0.95 0.90
N SER A 24 9.04 0.13 1.14
CA SER A 24 9.74 -0.59 0.08
C SER A 24 9.35 -2.06 0.13
N ILE A 25 8.98 -2.61 -1.02
CA ILE A 25 8.65 -4.02 -1.18
C ILE A 25 9.81 -4.67 -1.93
N GLU A 26 10.48 -5.61 -1.28
CA GLU A 26 11.58 -6.35 -1.87
C GLU A 26 11.05 -7.52 -2.72
N ASN A 27 11.86 -7.99 -3.68
CA ASN A 27 11.53 -9.10 -4.58
C ASN A 27 10.27 -8.89 -5.46
N VAL A 28 9.83 -7.64 -5.63
CA VAL A 28 8.89 -7.30 -6.70
C VAL A 28 9.65 -7.36 -8.01
N GLN A 29 9.23 -8.21 -8.96
CA GLN A 29 9.82 -8.13 -10.30
C GLN A 29 9.55 -6.74 -10.87
N LYS A 30 10.54 -6.13 -11.52
CA LYS A 30 10.53 -4.71 -11.95
C LYS A 30 9.31 -4.30 -12.81
N VAL A 31 8.55 -5.26 -13.34
CA VAL A 31 7.38 -5.10 -14.21
C VAL A 31 6.08 -5.62 -13.58
N SER A 32 6.08 -6.03 -12.31
CA SER A 32 5.04 -6.90 -11.77
C SER A 32 4.17 -6.35 -10.65
N LEU A 33 4.24 -5.06 -10.31
CA LEU A 33 3.16 -4.44 -9.54
C LEU A 33 1.90 -4.41 -10.42
N ARG A 34 0.85 -5.11 -10.00
CA ARG A 34 -0.38 -5.29 -10.80
C ARG A 34 -1.45 -4.31 -10.37
N ASN A 35 -1.68 -4.20 -9.06
CA ASN A 35 -2.68 -3.31 -8.50
C ASN A 35 -2.23 -2.87 -7.10
N THR A 36 -2.55 -1.63 -6.75
CA THR A 36 -2.53 -1.16 -5.37
C THR A 36 -3.69 -0.20 -5.16
N ASP A 37 -4.39 -0.34 -4.04
CA ASP A 37 -5.44 0.59 -3.65
C ASP A 37 -5.62 0.63 -2.13
N ALA A 38 -6.35 1.64 -1.66
CA ALA A 38 -6.75 1.81 -0.29
C ALA A 38 -7.91 0.88 0.07
N ILE A 39 -7.77 0.20 1.21
CA ILE A 39 -8.86 -0.53 1.86
C ILE A 39 -9.66 0.49 2.67
N LYS A 40 -10.93 0.68 2.32
CA LYS A 40 -11.80 1.68 2.94
C LYS A 40 -12.96 1.06 3.68
N GLU A 41 -13.33 1.67 4.80
CA GLU A 41 -14.62 1.48 5.46
C GLU A 41 -15.42 2.77 5.29
N GLY A 42 -16.35 2.78 4.34
CA GLY A 42 -17.00 4.02 3.89
C GLY A 42 -16.00 5.00 3.29
N THR A 43 -15.79 6.15 3.94
CA THR A 43 -14.82 7.18 3.52
C THR A 43 -13.48 7.06 4.22
N GLU A 44 -13.36 6.20 5.23
CA GLU A 44 -12.16 6.08 6.05
C GLU A 44 -11.18 5.05 5.49
N VAL A 45 -9.92 5.44 5.28
CA VAL A 45 -8.86 4.52 4.86
C VAL A 45 -8.37 3.74 6.07
N LYS A 46 -8.56 2.42 6.04
CA LYS A 46 -8.11 1.49 7.10
C LYS A 46 -6.73 0.90 6.80
N GLY A 47 -6.33 0.90 5.53
CA GLY A 47 -5.04 0.40 5.11
C GLY A 47 -4.89 0.39 3.60
N TYR A 48 -3.89 -0.34 3.13
CA TYR A 48 -3.59 -0.49 1.71
C TYR A 48 -3.28 -1.93 1.38
N TYR A 49 -3.59 -2.33 0.15
CA TYR A 49 -3.09 -3.57 -0.41
C TYR A 49 -2.14 -3.31 -1.58
N PHE A 50 -1.21 -4.25 -1.77
CA PHE A 50 -0.28 -4.29 -2.88
C PHE A 50 -0.35 -5.68 -3.48
N PHE A 51 -0.77 -5.77 -4.74
CA PHE A 51 -0.88 -7.01 -5.49
C PHE A 51 0.20 -7.05 -6.57
N TYR A 52 1.10 -8.02 -6.48
CA TYR A 52 2.23 -8.14 -7.39
C TYR A 52 2.59 -9.60 -7.67
N VAL A 53 3.26 -9.83 -8.81
CA VAL A 53 3.87 -11.14 -9.10
C VAL A 53 5.13 -11.27 -8.27
N SER A 54 5.17 -12.27 -7.38
CA SER A 54 6.34 -12.63 -6.59
C SER A 54 7.25 -13.60 -7.33
N ASP A 55 6.69 -14.53 -8.11
CA ASP A 55 7.47 -15.44 -8.95
C ASP A 55 6.74 -15.84 -10.23
N LYS A 56 7.49 -16.25 -11.25
CA LYS A 56 6.96 -16.78 -12.50
C LYS A 56 7.17 -18.30 -12.53
N ILE A 57 6.08 -19.04 -12.28
CA ILE A 57 6.11 -20.50 -12.24
C ILE A 57 6.28 -21.07 -13.66
N ASP A 58 5.47 -20.60 -14.62
CA ASP A 58 5.59 -21.01 -16.02
C ASP A 58 5.10 -19.94 -17.02
N LYS A 59 4.72 -20.33 -18.25
CA LYS A 59 4.24 -19.41 -19.30
C LYS A 59 2.80 -18.92 -19.10
N LYS A 60 2.00 -19.60 -18.29
CA LYS A 60 0.58 -19.35 -18.04
C LYS A 60 0.26 -19.11 -16.56
N THR A 61 1.15 -19.48 -15.64
CA THR A 61 0.94 -19.40 -14.20
C THR A 61 2.01 -18.54 -13.54
N ASN A 62 1.57 -17.68 -12.62
CA ASN A 62 2.41 -16.84 -11.78
C ASN A 62 2.12 -17.13 -10.30
N GLU A 63 3.14 -17.00 -9.44
CA GLU A 63 2.92 -16.81 -8.00
C GLU A 63 2.68 -15.32 -7.74
N TYR A 64 1.60 -15.01 -7.05
CA TYR A 64 1.26 -13.67 -6.63
C TYR A 64 1.42 -13.51 -5.12
N THR A 65 1.76 -12.29 -4.70
CA THR A 65 1.63 -11.85 -3.32
C THR A 65 0.64 -10.70 -3.22
N LEU A 66 -0.35 -10.87 -2.35
CA LEU A 66 -1.25 -9.82 -1.89
C LEU A 66 -0.81 -9.39 -0.49
N GLN A 67 -0.12 -8.25 -0.43
CA GLN A 67 0.41 -7.68 0.80
C GLN A 67 -0.58 -6.64 1.35
N ILE A 68 -1.02 -6.82 2.59
CA ILE A 68 -1.95 -5.94 3.30
C ILE A 68 -1.18 -5.17 4.37
N THR A 69 -1.46 -3.87 4.46
CA THR A 69 -0.87 -2.94 5.41
C THR A 69 -1.95 -2.18 6.16
N ASP A 70 -1.61 -1.66 7.35
CA ASP A 70 -2.44 -0.65 8.01
C ASP A 70 -2.30 0.73 7.31
N ASN A 71 -3.02 1.72 7.81
CA ASN A 71 -2.97 3.09 7.29
C ASN A 71 -1.60 3.77 7.46
N ASN A 72 -0.72 3.25 8.31
CA ASN A 72 0.65 3.70 8.51
C ASN A 72 1.66 2.91 7.66
N LEU A 73 1.19 2.15 6.65
CA LEU A 73 1.96 1.26 5.80
C LEU A 73 2.71 0.15 6.55
N LYS A 74 2.35 -0.12 7.80
CA LYS A 74 2.89 -1.26 8.53
C LYS A 74 2.29 -2.53 7.97
N LYS A 75 3.15 -3.46 7.54
CA LYS A 75 2.71 -4.76 7.03
C LYS A 75 1.94 -5.54 8.10
N LEU A 76 0.73 -5.96 7.75
CA LEU A 76 -0.13 -6.79 8.59
C LEU A 76 -0.07 -8.25 8.14
N LYS A 77 -0.16 -8.48 6.82
CA LYS A 77 -0.26 -9.84 6.27
C LYS A 77 0.22 -9.91 4.83
N ASP A 78 0.84 -11.02 4.47
CA ASP A 78 1.05 -11.44 3.09
C ASP A 78 0.20 -12.69 2.83
N ILE A 79 -0.45 -12.71 1.67
CA ILE A 79 -1.16 -13.87 1.14
C ILE A 79 -0.48 -14.25 -0.17
N LYS A 80 -0.01 -15.48 -0.27
CA LYS A 80 0.62 -16.02 -1.48
C LYS A 80 -0.24 -17.08 -2.12
N PHE A 81 -0.33 -17.05 -3.44
CA PHE A 81 -1.10 -18.01 -4.21
C PHE A 81 -0.67 -18.02 -5.67
N GLU A 82 -0.93 -19.14 -6.35
CA GLU A 82 -0.66 -19.31 -7.77
C GLU A 82 -1.95 -19.18 -8.57
N ASP A 83 -1.89 -18.47 -9.70
CA ASP A 83 -3.03 -18.35 -10.60
C ASP A 83 -2.57 -18.02 -12.03
N SER A 84 -3.52 -17.94 -12.95
CA SER A 84 -3.34 -17.47 -14.31
C SER A 84 -2.54 -16.17 -14.36
N LYS A 85 -1.66 -16.07 -15.34
CA LYS A 85 -0.90 -14.85 -15.67
C LYS A 85 -1.78 -13.65 -16.02
N ASP A 86 -3.07 -13.88 -16.28
CA ASP A 86 -4.04 -12.87 -16.68
C ASP A 86 -4.89 -12.36 -15.49
N LEU A 87 -4.65 -12.89 -14.28
CA LEU A 87 -5.34 -12.47 -13.06
C LEU A 87 -5.10 -10.97 -12.74
N SER A 88 -6.16 -10.32 -12.27
CA SER A 88 -6.18 -8.93 -11.80
C SER A 88 -7.17 -8.76 -10.66
N ILE A 89 -6.88 -7.90 -9.68
CA ILE A 89 -7.89 -7.46 -8.71
C ILE A 89 -8.69 -6.32 -9.33
N LEU A 90 -10.01 -6.48 -9.37
CA LEU A 90 -10.95 -5.48 -9.86
C LEU A 90 -11.42 -4.53 -8.76
N GLU A 91 -11.71 -5.07 -7.57
CA GLU A 91 -12.24 -4.29 -6.44
C GLU A 91 -11.88 -4.94 -5.09
N SER A 92 -11.88 -4.14 -4.03
CA SER A 92 -11.76 -4.62 -2.64
C SER A 92 -12.84 -3.99 -1.75
N SER A 93 -13.34 -4.74 -0.76
CA SER A 93 -14.32 -4.25 0.21
C SER A 93 -14.00 -4.72 1.62
N PHE A 94 -14.22 -3.84 2.61
CA PHE A 94 -14.00 -4.10 4.03
C PHE A 94 -15.19 -3.62 4.86
N ASN A 95 -15.66 -4.44 5.78
CA ASN A 95 -16.84 -4.16 6.62
C ASN A 95 -16.51 -3.96 8.11
N GLY A 96 -15.23 -3.78 8.46
CA GLY A 96 -14.76 -3.71 9.85
C GLY A 96 -14.22 -5.03 10.40
N THR A 97 -14.59 -6.17 9.80
CA THR A 97 -14.14 -7.52 10.23
C THR A 97 -13.53 -8.30 9.07
N ASP A 98 -14.23 -8.36 7.94
CA ASP A 98 -13.87 -9.15 6.77
C ASP A 98 -13.39 -8.27 5.63
N LEU A 99 -12.35 -8.75 4.94
CA LEU A 99 -11.78 -8.14 3.75
C LEU A 99 -11.94 -9.08 2.57
N ILE A 100 -12.54 -8.59 1.49
CA ILE A 100 -12.81 -9.35 0.27
C ILE A 100 -12.19 -8.65 -0.93
N PHE A 101 -11.72 -9.45 -1.88
CA PHE A 101 -11.17 -9.00 -3.16
C PHE A 101 -11.93 -9.68 -4.30
N LEU A 102 -12.39 -8.88 -5.27
CA LEU A 102 -12.92 -9.37 -6.53
C LEU A 102 -11.76 -9.52 -7.52
N MET A 103 -11.62 -10.71 -8.10
CA MET A 103 -10.50 -11.10 -8.98
C MET A 103 -10.99 -11.64 -10.32
#